data_AF-U2WFH4-F1
#
_entry.id   AF-U2WFH4-F1
#
_cell.length_a   1.000
_cell.length_b   1.000
_cell.length_c   1.000
_cell.angle_alpha   90.00
_cell.angle_beta   90.00
_cell.angle_gamma   90.00
#
_symmetry.space_group_name_H-M   'P 1'
#
loop_
_entity.id
_entity.type
_entity.pdbx_description
1 polymer ?
#
loop_
_entity_poly.entity_id
_entity_poly.type
_entity_poly.pdbx_seq_one_letter_code
_entity_poly.pdbx_strand_id
1 'polypeptide(L)' 'MKKVWSDEAWEEYLYWQTQDKKIIRKINNLIKDIDRKILHIYVKNYKF' A
#
# COMPACT_ATOMS: atom_id res chain seq x y z
N MET A 1 2.62 6.56 -7.07
CA MET A 1 2.71 5.28 -7.81
C MET A 1 1.29 4.77 -8.06
N LYS A 2 0.98 4.25 -9.26
CA LYS A 2 -0.36 3.68 -9.53
C LYS A 2 -0.46 2.35 -8.76
N LYS A 3 -1.45 2.24 -7.88
CA LYS A 3 -1.73 0.99 -7.15
C LYS A 3 -2.63 0.14 -8.03
N VAL A 4 -2.23 -1.10 -8.31
CA VAL A 4 -2.99 -2.05 -9.11
C VAL A 4 -3.32 -3.23 -8.20
N TRP A 5 -4.57 -3.65 -8.23
CA TRP A 5 -5.11 -4.75 -7.44
C TRP A 5 -5.63 -5.82 -8.38
N SER A 6 -5.55 -7.09 -7.98
CA SER A 6 -6.40 -8.11 -8.58
C SER A 6 -7.82 -7.98 -8.03
N ASP A 7 -8.80 -8.55 -8.72
CA ASP A 7 -10.19 -8.49 -8.31
C ASP A 7 -10.39 -9.15 -6.94
N GLU A 8 -9.75 -10.30 -6.70
CA GLU A 8 -9.81 -11.01 -5.42
C GLU A 8 -9.21 -10.19 -4.27
N ALA A 9 -8.05 -9.55 -4.52
CA ALA A 9 -7.41 -8.71 -3.52
C ALA A 9 -8.24 -7.46 -3.20
N TRP A 10 -8.97 -6.93 -4.18
CA TRP A 10 -9.87 -5.80 -3.98
C TRP A 10 -11.11 -6.21 -3.17
N GLU A 11 -11.70 -7.36 -3.46
CA GLU A 11 -12.82 -7.92 -2.70
C GLU A 11 -12.43 -8.20 -1.24
N GLU A 12 -11.27 -8.80 -0.99
CA GLU A 12 -10.77 -9.00 0.37
C GLU A 12 -10.53 -7.68 1.10
N TYR A 13 -9.99 -6.68 0.39
CA TYR A 13 -9.80 -5.34 0.96
C TYR A 13 -11.13 -4.71 1.37
N LEU A 14 -12.17 -4.81 0.53
CA LEU A 14 -13.51 -4.32 0.84
C LEU A 14 -14.16 -5.10 1.99
N TYR A 15 -13.99 -6.42 2.03
CA TYR A 15 -14.47 -7.26 3.13
C TYR A 15 -13.87 -6.79 4.46
N TRP A 16 -12.55 -6.63 4.54
CA TRP A 16 -11.89 -6.19 5.77
C TRP A 16 -12.28 -4.77 6.19
N GLN A 17 -12.73 -3.92 5.26
CA GLN A 17 -13.22 -2.57 5.56
C GLN A 17 -14.49 -2.58 6.41
N THR A 18 -15.36 -3.57 6.24
CA THR A 18 -16.59 -3.72 7.02
C THR A 18 -16.40 -4.59 8.27
N GLN A 19 -15.45 -5.52 8.26
CA GLN A 19 -15.21 -6.43 9.39
C GLN A 19 -14.29 -5.83 10.48
N ASP A 20 -13.05 -5.45 10.13
CA ASP A 20 -12.07 -4.97 11.12
C ASP A 20 -11.17 -3.86 10.55
N LYS A 21 -11.42 -2.64 11.01
CA LYS A 21 -10.66 -1.44 10.64
C LYS A 21 -9.20 -1.50 11.08
N LYS A 22 -8.81 -2.34 12.04
CA LYS A 22 -7.40 -2.52 12.43
C LYS A 22 -6.61 -3.18 11.31
N ILE A 23 -7.18 -4.16 10.63
CA ILE A 23 -6.55 -4.85 9.49
C ILE A 23 -6.36 -3.86 8.34
N ILE A 24 -7.37 -3.06 8.00
CA ILE A 24 -7.25 -2.01 6.98
C ILE A 24 -6.18 -0.98 7.31
N ARG A 25 -6.09 -0.54 8.58
CA ARG A 25 -5.02 0.38 9.01
C ARG A 25 -3.64 -0.23 8.78
N LYS A 26 -3.47 -1.52 9.10
CA LYS A 26 -2.21 -2.23 8.87
C LYS A 26 -1.86 -2.32 7.38
N ILE A 27 -2.81 -2.71 6.53
CA ILE A 27 -2.63 -2.76 5.07
C ILE A 27 -2.24 -1.39 4.52
N ASN A 28 -2.98 -0.34 4.90
CA ASN A 28 -2.71 1.03 4.44
C ASN A 28 -1.34 1.55 4.91
N ASN A 29 -0.89 1.18 6.11
CA ASN A 29 0.44 1.53 6.60
C ASN A 29 1.53 0.83 5.79
N LEU A 30 1.38 -0.48 5.52
CA LEU A 30 2.34 -1.22 4.70
C LEU A 30 2.49 -0.63 3.30
N ILE A 31 1.36 -0.28 2.65
CA ILE A 31 1.40 0.35 1.33
C ILE A 31 2.13 1.70 1.39
N LYS A 32 1.87 2.52 2.41
CA LYS A 32 2.56 3.81 2.59
C LYS A 32 4.07 3.61 2.81
N ASP A 33 4.47 2.60 3.57
CA ASP A 33 5.89 2.34 3.83
C ASP A 33 6.61 1.83 2.59
N ILE A 34 5.95 1.01 1.77
CA ILE A 34 6.46 0.62 0.44
C ILE A 34 6.62 1.86 -0.46
N ASP A 35 5.59 2.70 -0.56
CA ASP A 35 5.62 3.93 -1.36
C ASP A 35 6.81 4.84 -0.94
N ARG A 36 7.03 5.01 0.37
CA ARG A 36 8.15 5.80 0.92
C ARG A 36 9.51 5.18 0.62
N LYS A 37 9.66 3.86 0.84
CA LYS A 37 10.92 3.15 0.59
C LYS A 37 11.31 3.25 -0.88
N ILE A 38 10.33 3.08 -1.77
CA ILE A 38 10.51 3.23 -3.21
C ILE A 38 10.95 4.65 -3.54
N LEU A 39 10.23 5.69 -3.08
CA LEU A 39 10.62 7.08 -3.32
C LEU A 39 12.03 7.40 -2.82
N HIS A 40 12.39 6.91 -1.64
CA HIS A 40 13.73 7.09 -1.07
C HIS A 40 14.83 6.48 -1.95
N ILE A 41 14.60 5.28 -2.49
CA ILE A 41 15.52 4.63 -3.42
C ILE A 41 15.67 5.45 -4.70
N TYR A 42 14.56 5.90 -5.31
CA TYR A 42 14.63 6.76 -6.50
C TYR A 42 15.37 8.08 -6.21
N VAL A 43 15.06 8.76 -5.11
CA VAL A 43 15.75 10.01 -4.76
C VAL A 43 17.25 9.78 -4.53
N LYS A 44 17.66 8.68 -3.90
CA LYS A 44 19.08 8.35 -3.70
C LYS A 44 19.82 7.98 -4.99
N ASN A 45 19.16 7.35 -5.95
CA ASN A 45 19.80 6.93 -7.20
C ASN A 45 19.81 8.02 -8.28
N TYR A 46 18.92 9.03 -8.19
CA TYR A 46 18.76 10.07 -9.22
C TYR A 46 19.12 11.48 -8.75
N LYS A 47 19.43 11.71 -7.46
CA LYS A 47 20.11 12.93 -7.02
C LYS A 47 21.62 12.68 -6.95
N PHE A 48 22.32 13.17 -7.96
CA PHE A 48 23.67 13.72 -7.80
C PHE A 48 23.62 14.94 -6.86
#